data_AF-C8WUY2-F1
#
_entry.id   AF-C8WUY2-F1
#
_cell.length_a   1.000
_cell.length_b   1.000
_cell.length_c   1.000
_cell.angle_alpha   90.00
_cell.angle_beta   90.00
_cell.angle_gamma   90.00
#
_symmetry.space_group_name_H-M   'P 1'
#
loop_
_entity.id
_entity.type
_entity.pdbx_description
1 polymer ?
#
loop_
_entity_poly.entity_id
_entity_poly.type
_entity_poly.pdbx_seq_one_letter_code
_entity_poly.pdbx_strand_id
1 'polypeptide(L)' 'MVVILHPLVTGSAEIVVNAGSSSDENVVIADYLGMTVGDVIRKLERHGYRLTFVTDHYLVLERRGPSLPRARKGPTMFR' A
#
# COMPACT_ATOMS: atom_id res chain seq x y z
N MET A 1 8.48 2.56 2.72
CA MET A 1 7.67 3.76 2.39
C MET A 1 6.21 3.36 2.50
N VAL A 2 5.33 4.27 2.94
CA VAL A 2 3.93 3.95 3.27
C VAL A 2 2.98 4.91 2.58
N VAL A 3 1.87 4.37 2.06
CA VAL A 3 0.72 5.12 1.52
C VAL A 3 -0.50 4.72 2.33
N ILE A 4 -1.23 5.72 2.82
CA ILE A 4 -2.48 5.56 3.56
C ILE A 4 -3.59 6.19 2.72
N LEU A 5 -4.64 5.43 2.41
CA LEU A 5 -5.78 5.90 1.63
C LEU A 5 -7.05 5.85 2.49
N HIS A 6 -7.89 6.85 2.36
CA HIS A 6 -9.21 6.91 2.96
C HIS A 6 -10.28 6.58 1.92
N PRO A 7 -10.89 5.37 1.97
CA PRO A 7 -12.01 5.03 1.11
C PRO A 7 -13.27 5.81 1.50
N LEU A 8 -14.09 6.13 0.50
CA LEU A 8 -15.45 6.65 0.64
C LEU A 8 -16.37 5.79 -0.23
N VAL A 9 -17.48 5.33 0.37
CA VAL A 9 -18.56 4.66 -0.36
C VAL A 9 -19.47 5.72 -0.96
N THR A 10 -19.61 5.75 -2.29
CA THR A 10 -20.33 6.83 -2.99
C THR A 10 -21.84 6.57 -3.17
N GLY A 11 -22.34 5.42 -2.69
CA GLY A 11 -23.73 4.99 -2.89
C GLY A 11 -24.01 4.32 -4.24
N SER A 12 -23.08 4.42 -5.21
CA SER A 12 -23.19 3.87 -6.56
C SER A 12 -22.54 2.49 -6.74
N ALA A 13 -22.44 1.70 -5.66
CA ALA A 13 -21.64 0.47 -5.57
C ALA A 13 -20.12 0.63 -5.75
N GLU A 14 -19.62 1.86 -5.83
CA GLU A 14 -18.20 2.17 -5.96
C GLU A 14 -17.60 2.65 -4.63
N ILE A 15 -16.36 2.24 -4.39
CA ILE A 15 -15.53 2.72 -3.28
C ILE A 15 -14.39 3.50 -3.90
N VAL A 16 -14.32 4.79 -3.60
CA VAL A 16 -13.34 5.72 -4.17
C VAL A 16 -12.37 6.21 -3.10
N VAL A 17 -11.19 6.67 -3.51
CA VAL A 17 -10.27 7.36 -2.60
C VAL A 17 -10.75 8.80 -2.42
N ASN A 18 -11.04 9.18 -1.18
CA ASN A 18 -11.49 10.53 -0.83
C ASN A 18 -10.35 11.40 -0.24
N ALA A 19 -9.40 10.75 0.43
CA ALA A 19 -8.22 11.41 0.99
C ALA A 19 -7.09 10.40 1.13
N GLY A 20 -5.91 10.87 1.50
CA GLY A 20 -4.78 10.00 1.78
C GLY A 20 -3.55 10.77 2.26
N SER A 21 -2.53 10.01 2.59
CA SER A 21 -1.21 10.51 2.95
C SER A 21 -0.16 9.54 2.42
N SER A 22 1.00 10.08 2.06
CA SER A 22 2.13 9.28 1.56
C SER A 22 3.41 9.74 2.25
N SER A 23 4.24 8.77 2.63
CA SER A 23 5.63 8.99 3.03
C SER A 23 6.61 8.89 1.84
N ASP A 24 6.11 8.65 0.62
CA ASP A 24 6.90 8.61 -0.63
C ASP A 24 6.65 9.86 -1.45
N GLU A 25 7.72 10.61 -1.69
CA GLU A 25 7.74 11.85 -2.48
C GLU A 25 7.32 11.63 -3.94
N ASN A 26 7.45 10.40 -4.46
CA ASN A 26 7.04 10.05 -5.82
C ASN A 26 5.55 9.68 -5.92
N VAL A 27 4.84 9.68 -4.79
CA VAL A 27 3.42 9.34 -4.72
C VAL A 27 2.63 10.58 -4.35
N VAL A 28 1.97 11.15 -5.35
CA VAL A 28 1.12 12.33 -5.21
C VAL A 28 -0.33 11.88 -4.97
N ILE A 29 -0.82 12.04 -3.74
CA ILE A 29 -2.18 11.59 -3.36
C ILE A 29 -3.28 12.24 -4.20
N ALA A 30 -3.08 13.48 -4.64
CA ALA A 30 -4.04 14.20 -5.48
C ALA A 30 -4.37 13.45 -6.78
N ASP A 31 -3.44 12.66 -7.32
CA ASP A 31 -3.62 11.88 -8.55
C ASP A 31 -4.57 10.68 -8.38
N TYR A 32 -4.96 10.37 -7.14
CA TYR A 32 -5.80 9.22 -6.80
C TYR A 32 -7.19 9.61 -6.31
N LEU A 33 -7.43 10.89 -6.01
CA LEU A 33 -8.71 11.33 -5.47
C LEU A 33 -9.83 11.10 -6.49
N GLY A 34 -10.95 10.53 -6.01
CA GLY A 34 -12.10 10.16 -6.84
C GLY A 34 -11.90 8.89 -7.68
N MET A 35 -10.69 8.33 -7.75
CA MET A 35 -10.48 7.03 -8.39
C MET A 35 -11.02 5.89 -7.53
N THR A 36 -11.43 4.80 -8.17
CA THR A 36 -11.79 3.58 -7.45
C THR A 36 -10.59 3.06 -6.66
N VAL A 37 -10.85 2.57 -5.44
CA VAL A 37 -9.81 1.96 -4.59
C VAL A 37 -9.08 0.85 -5.34
N GLY A 38 -9.80 0.02 -6.10
CA GLY A 38 -9.20 -1.07 -6.87
C GLY A 38 -8.18 -0.59 -7.88
N ASP A 39 -8.45 0.51 -8.58
CA ASP A 39 -7.51 1.05 -9.58
C ASP A 39 -6.28 1.69 -8.92
N VAL A 40 -6.47 2.38 -7.81
CA VAL A 40 -5.36 2.98 -7.04
C VAL A 40 -4.44 1.89 -6.49
N ILE A 41 -5.00 0.81 -5.93
CA ILE A 41 -4.22 -0.35 -5.45
C ILE A 41 -3.40 -0.93 -6.60
N ARG A 42 -4.00 -1.20 -7.77
CA ARG A 42 -3.28 -1.75 -8.94
C ARG A 42 -2.17 -0.82 -9.42
N LYS A 43 -2.39 0.50 -9.43
CA LYS A 43 -1.36 1.49 -9.77
C LYS A 43 -0.19 1.38 -8.79
N LEU A 44 -0.46 1.41 -7.49
CA LEU A 44 0.57 1.34 -6.45
C LEU A 44 1.32 0.00 -6.48
N GLU A 45 0.64 -1.12 -6.72
CA GLU A 45 1.25 -2.44 -6.85
C GLU A 45 2.29 -2.50 -7.99
N ARG A 46 2.03 -1.83 -9.12
CA ARG A 46 3.00 -1.71 -10.22
C ARG A 46 4.26 -0.93 -9.81
N HIS A 47 4.17 -0.09 -8.78
CA HIS A 47 5.29 0.65 -8.20
C HIS A 47 5.94 -0.09 -7.01
N GLY A 48 5.56 -1.35 -6.76
CA GLY A 48 6.15 -2.21 -5.73
C GLY A 48 5.53 -2.05 -4.34
N TYR A 49 4.39 -1.35 -4.25
CA TYR A 49 3.59 -1.34 -3.03
C TYR A 49 2.80 -2.63 -2.87
N ARG A 50 2.46 -2.96 -1.64
CA ARG A 50 1.53 -4.05 -1.32
C ARG A 50 0.57 -3.58 -0.25
N LEU A 51 -0.68 -4.00 -0.39
CA LEU A 51 -1.68 -3.82 0.66
C LEU A 51 -1.26 -4.63 1.91
N THR A 52 -1.11 -3.94 3.04
CA THR A 52 -0.64 -4.53 4.29
C THR A 52 -1.74 -4.55 5.35
N PHE A 53 -2.59 -3.52 5.38
CA PHE A 53 -3.64 -3.39 6.40
C PHE A 53 -4.89 -2.72 5.82
N VAL A 54 -6.06 -3.20 6.26
CA VAL A 54 -7.38 -2.74 5.81
C VAL A 54 -8.27 -2.55 7.04
N THR A 55 -8.95 -1.42 7.10
CA THR A 55 -9.98 -1.10 8.08
C THR A 55 -11.17 -0.46 7.38
N ASP A 56 -12.23 -0.18 8.16
CA ASP A 56 -13.41 0.54 7.67
C ASP A 56 -13.10 1.97 7.19
N HIS A 57 -11.95 2.55 7.59
CA HIS A 57 -11.62 3.94 7.33
C HIS A 57 -10.31 4.15 6.57
N TYR A 58 -9.48 3.11 6.47
CA TYR A 58 -8.13 3.21 5.96
C TYR A 58 -7.70 1.96 5.20
N LEU A 59 -6.93 2.20 4.13
CA LEU A 59 -6.14 1.20 3.43
C LEU A 59 -4.68 1.61 3.53
N VAL A 60 -3.83 0.71 4.01
CA VAL A 60 -2.41 0.98 4.18
C VAL A 60 -1.63 0.09 3.22
N LEU A 61 -0.86 0.73 2.34
CA LEU A 61 0.04 0.08 1.42
C LEU A 61 1.48 0.40 1.81
N GLU A 62 2.32 -0.63 1.84
CA GLU A 62 3.74 -0.48 2.11
C GLU A 62 4.55 -0.85 0.86
N ARG A 63 5.51 0.00 0.50
CA ARG A 63 6.52 -0.33 -0.48
C ARG A 63 7.52 -1.29 0.15
N ARG A 64 7.53 -2.54 -0.31
CA ARG A 64 8.58 -3.48 0.12
C ARG A 64 9.91 -2.96 -0.43
N GLY A 65 10.82 -2.61 0.47
CA GLY A 65 12.23 -2.47 0.11
C GLY A 65 12.81 -3.80 -0.41
N PRO A 66 14.02 -3.81 -0.98
CA PRO A 66 14.70 -5.06 -1.27
C PRO A 66 14.68 -5.91 0.00
N SER A 67 14.21 -7.15 -0.11
CA SER A 67 14.22 -8.12 0.97
C SER A 67 15.60 -8.06 1.63
N LEU A 68 15.68 -7.72 2.91
CA LEU A 68 16.93 -7.90 3.66
C LEU A 68 17.40 -9.32 3.37
N PRO A 69 18.67 -9.53 2.97
CA PRO A 69 19.15 -10.86 2.65
C PRO A 69 18.85 -11.73 3.85
N ARG A 70 17.98 -12.74 3.65
CA ARG A 70 17.68 -13.75 4.66
C ARG A 70 19.04 -14.21 5.18
N ALA A 71 19.37 -13.88 6.44
CA ALA A 71 20.52 -14.45 7.10
C ALA A 71 20.36 -15.96 6.92
N ARG A 72 21.23 -16.57 6.11
CA ARG A 72 21.28 -18.01 5.95
C ARG A 72 21.57 -18.55 7.34
N LYS A 73 20.53 -18.96 8.08
CA LYS A 73 20.64 -19.90 9.19
C LYS A 73 21.07 -21.22 8.55
N GLY A 74 22.37 -21.33 8.26
CA GLY A 74 23.01 -22.63 8.14
C GLY A 74 22.96 -23.31 9.50
N PRO A 75 22.83 -24.64 9.56
CA PRO A 75 22.71 -25.34 10.84
C PRO A 75 23.98 -25.11 11.65
N THR A 76 23.83 -24.57 12.86
CA THR A 76 24.90 -24.51 13.85
C THR A 76 25.17 -25.94 14.29
N MET A 77 26.13 -26.61 13.65
CA MET A 77 26.69 -27.85 14.19
C MET A 77 27.56 -27.46 15.40
N PHE A 78 27.00 -27.63 16.58
CA PHE A 78 27.77 -27.62 17.82
C PHE A 78 28.63 -28.90 17.83
N ARG A 79 29.95 -28.71 17.92
CA ARG A 79 30.93 -29.75 18.24
C ARG A 79 31.12 -29.81 19.74
#